data_AF-X1LC96-F1
#
_entry.id   AF-X1LC96-F1
#
_cell.length_a   1.000
_cell.length_b   1.000
_cell.length_c   1.000
_cell.angle_alpha   90.00
_cell.angle_beta   90.00
_cell.angle_gamma   90.00
#
_symmetry.space_group_name_H-M   'P 1'
#
loop_
_entity.id
_entity.type
_entity.pdbx_description
1 polymer ?
#
loop_
_entity_poly.entity_id
_entity_poly.type
_entity_poly.pdbx_seq_one_letter_code
_entity_poly.pdbx_strand_id
1 'polypeptide(L)'
;VEKIVNEHIIGNHPVDEWIATSRKNIEKYPFFKKQKRIVLQNCGIIDPGSIDDYIKYDGYKAIKKAIHNYTQKEIIDTVCESGIRGRGGGG
;
A
#
# COMPACT_ATOMS: atom_id res chain seq x y z
N VAL A 1 -16.84 -3.76 23.51
CA VAL A 1 -15.77 -2.74 23.63
C VAL A 1 -14.65 -3.23 24.52
N GLU A 2 -14.93 -3.81 25.69
CA GLU A 2 -13.90 -4.35 26.61
C GLU A 2 -12.86 -5.27 25.94
N LYS A 3 -13.27 -6.17 25.05
CA LYS A 3 -12.35 -7.06 24.32
C LYS A 3 -11.29 -6.31 23.50
N ILE A 4 -11.68 -5.26 22.76
CA ILE A 4 -10.73 -4.41 22.01
C ILE A 4 -9.78 -3.68 22.96
N VAL A 5 -10.31 -3.17 24.08
CA VAL A 5 -9.48 -2.43 25.03
C VAL A 5 -8.44 -3.35 25.65
N ASN A 6 -8.85 -4.53 26.12
CA ASN A 6 -7.95 -5.46 26.79
C ASN A 6 -6.95 -6.12 25.83
N GLU A 7 -7.39 -6.59 24.67
CA GLU A 7 -6.52 -7.29 23.73
C GLU A 7 -5.71 -6.33 22.85
N HIS A 8 -6.37 -5.40 22.14
CA HIS A 8 -5.71 -4.54 21.15
C HIS A 8 -5.00 -3.36 21.79
N ILE A 9 -5.67 -2.62 22.68
CA ILE A 9 -5.09 -1.38 23.24
C ILE A 9 -4.07 -1.69 24.33
N ILE A 10 -4.44 -2.54 25.30
CA ILE A 10 -3.59 -2.88 26.45
C ILE A 10 -2.63 -4.01 26.08
N GLY A 11 -3.13 -5.09 25.48
CA GLY A 11 -2.34 -6.26 25.13
C GLY A 11 -1.50 -6.13 23.86
N ASN A 12 -1.68 -5.07 23.06
CA ASN A 12 -1.03 -4.87 21.76
C ASN A 12 -1.22 -6.06 20.79
N HIS A 13 -2.34 -6.76 20.93
CA HIS A 13 -2.73 -7.90 20.10
C HIS A 13 -4.06 -7.61 19.41
N PRO A 14 -4.08 -7.38 18.08
CA PRO A 14 -5.31 -7.13 17.37
C PRO A 14 -6.30 -8.30 17.46
N VAL A 15 -7.57 -7.97 17.67
CA VAL A 15 -8.65 -8.96 17.64
C VAL A 15 -8.92 -9.37 16.19
N ASP A 16 -8.30 -10.47 15.74
CA ASP A 16 -8.32 -10.93 14.35
C ASP A 16 -9.74 -11.04 13.74
N GLU A 17 -10.71 -11.44 14.56
CA GLU A 17 -12.13 -11.57 14.17
C GLU A 17 -12.74 -10.24 13.67
N TRP A 18 -12.24 -9.10 14.19
CA TRP A 18 -12.81 -7.78 13.93
C TRP A 18 -11.94 -6.91 13.02
N ILE A 19 -10.86 -7.48 12.47
CA ILE A 19 -10.02 -6.79 11.49
C ILE A 19 -10.81 -6.64 10.19
N ALA A 20 -11.27 -5.41 9.92
CA ALA A 20 -12.02 -5.09 8.71
C ALA A 20 -11.21 -5.30 7.42
N THR A 21 -9.93 -4.92 7.43
CA THR A 21 -9.02 -5.11 6.28
C THR A 21 -7.58 -5.27 6.73
N SER A 22 -6.88 -6.24 6.16
CA SER A 22 -5.44 -6.45 6.27
C SER A 22 -4.94 -7.09 4.99
N ARG A 23 -3.63 -7.05 4.72
CA ARG A 23 -3.06 -7.73 3.54
C ARG A 23 -3.38 -9.23 3.48
N LYS A 24 -3.50 -9.88 4.64
CA LYS A 24 -3.78 -11.34 4.74
C LYS A 24 -5.21 -11.72 4.39
N ASN A 25 -6.17 -10.79 4.52
CA ASN A 25 -7.59 -11.09 4.34
C ASN A 25 -8.28 -10.22 3.28
N ILE A 26 -7.62 -9.20 2.74
CA ILE A 26 -8.22 -8.27 1.77
C ILE A 26 -8.78 -8.98 0.54
N GLU A 27 -8.09 -10.01 0.04
CA GLU A 27 -8.55 -10.82 -1.10
C GLU A 27 -9.74 -11.73 -0.76
N LYS A 28 -9.95 -12.01 0.54
CA LYS A 28 -11.09 -12.81 1.02
C LYS A 28 -12.39 -12.01 1.02
N TYR A 29 -12.32 -10.68 1.08
CA TYR A 29 -13.51 -9.83 1.04
C TYR A 29 -14.08 -9.76 -0.38
N PRO A 30 -15.36 -10.12 -0.59
CA PRO A 30 -16.00 -10.08 -1.91
C PRO A 30 -15.88 -8.73 -2.62
N PHE A 31 -15.88 -7.63 -1.86
CA PHE A 31 -15.75 -6.27 -2.37
C PHE A 31 -14.39 -6.00 -3.04
N PHE A 32 -13.29 -6.43 -2.42
CA PHE A 32 -11.94 -6.18 -2.92
C PHE A 32 -11.45 -7.26 -3.90
N LYS A 33 -12.04 -8.46 -3.88
CA LYS A 33 -11.63 -9.61 -4.71
C LYS A 33 -11.54 -9.31 -6.21
N LYS A 34 -12.36 -8.39 -6.73
CA LYS A 34 -12.37 -8.01 -8.16
C LYS A 34 -11.57 -6.74 -8.48
N GLN A 35 -10.88 -6.15 -7.51
CA GLN A 35 -10.17 -4.88 -7.68
C GLN A 35 -8.67 -5.09 -7.87
N LYS A 36 -8.09 -4.46 -8.90
CA LYS A 36 -6.63 -4.38 -9.05
C LYS A 36 -6.11 -3.12 -8.36
N ARG A 37 -5.75 -3.26 -7.09
CA ARG A 37 -5.33 -2.13 -6.23
C ARG A 37 -3.84 -1.81 -6.38
N ILE A 38 -3.39 -1.26 -7.51
CA ILE A 38 -1.96 -0.90 -7.70
C ILE A 38 -1.57 0.29 -6.81
N VAL A 39 -2.20 1.46 -7.03
CA VAL A 39 -1.91 2.68 -6.25
C VAL A 39 -2.41 2.55 -4.80
N LEU A 40 -3.54 1.86 -4.62
CA LEU A 40 -4.18 1.68 -3.32
C LEU A 40 -3.69 0.44 -2.56
N GLN A 41 -2.60 -0.20 -2.99
CA GLN A 41 -2.16 -1.48 -2.41
C GLN A 41 -1.88 -1.43 -0.90
N ASN A 42 -1.49 -0.26 -0.38
CA ASN A 42 -1.14 -0.07 1.04
C ASN A 42 -2.26 0.61 1.85
N CYS A 43 -3.30 1.15 1.19
CA CYS A 43 -4.38 1.87 1.85
C CYS A 43 -5.18 0.95 2.78
N GLY A 44 -5.30 1.32 4.06
CA GLY A 44 -5.96 0.50 5.09
C GLY A 44 -5.20 -0.76 5.50
N ILE A 45 -3.90 -0.85 5.15
CA ILE A 45 -3.02 -1.97 5.51
C ILE A 45 -1.84 -1.50 6.37
N ILE A 46 -1.31 -0.32 6.09
CA ILE A 46 -0.16 0.26 6.81
C ILE A 46 -0.60 1.45 7.67
N ASP A 47 0.20 1.79 8.67
CA ASP A 47 0.06 3.05 9.39
C ASP A 47 0.53 4.21 8.49
N PRO A 48 -0.36 5.13 8.08
CA PRO A 48 0.02 6.26 7.22
C PRO A 48 0.94 7.28 7.92
N GLY A 49 1.02 7.28 9.26
CA GLY A 49 1.91 8.15 10.02
C GLY A 49 3.32 7.57 10.22
N SER A 50 3.55 6.31 9.88
CA SER A 50 4.82 5.62 10.11
C SER A 50 5.63 5.47 8.82
N ILE A 51 6.79 6.14 8.76
CA ILE A 51 7.73 6.00 7.65
C ILE A 51 8.31 4.58 7.57
N ASP A 52 8.57 3.96 8.73
CA ASP A 52 9.14 2.62 8.80
C ASP A 52 8.17 1.58 8.26
N ASP A 53 6.87 1.75 8.53
CA ASP A 53 5.85 0.89 7.97
C ASP A 53 5.79 1.08 6.44
N TYR A 54 5.83 2.31 5.93
CA TYR A 54 5.89 2.54 4.49
C TYR A 54 7.10 1.88 3.83
N ILE A 55 8.31 2.01 4.41
CA ILE A 55 9.54 1.38 3.91
C ILE A 55 9.44 -0.15 3.94
N LYS A 56 8.92 -0.73 5.03
CA LYS A 56 8.69 -2.18 5.16
C LYS A 56 7.82 -2.73 4.05
N TYR A 57 6.92 -1.90 3.51
CA TYR A 57 6.02 -2.24 2.40
C TYR A 57 6.49 -1.69 1.05
N ASP A 58 7.79 -1.76 0.79
CA ASP A 58 8.47 -1.35 -0.45
C ASP A 58 8.38 0.16 -0.77
N GLY A 59 7.97 0.98 0.19
CA GLY A 59 8.01 2.43 0.11
C GLY A 59 9.42 2.92 -0.22
N TYR A 60 9.50 3.94 -1.08
CA TYR A 60 10.76 4.51 -1.58
C TYR A 60 11.70 3.55 -2.36
N LYS A 61 11.36 2.28 -2.53
CA LYS A 61 12.19 1.33 -3.29
C LYS A 61 12.39 1.78 -4.74
N ALA A 62 11.33 2.28 -5.36
CA ALA A 62 11.35 2.76 -6.74
C ALA A 62 12.25 4.00 -6.89
N ILE A 63 12.16 4.98 -5.99
CA ILE A 63 12.99 6.20 -6.08
C ILE A 63 14.46 5.90 -5.78
N LYS A 64 14.75 5.00 -4.83
CA LYS A 64 16.12 4.52 -4.60
C LYS A 64 16.71 3.91 -5.87
N LYS A 65 15.95 3.07 -6.58
CA LYS A 65 16.38 2.49 -7.87
C LYS A 65 16.52 3.56 -8.95
N ALA A 66 15.57 4.49 -9.06
CA ALA A 66 15.60 5.58 -10.03
C ALA A 66 16.85 6.45 -9.90
N ILE A 67 17.20 6.86 -8.68
CA ILE A 67 18.33 7.77 -8.44
C ILE A 67 19.68 7.08 -8.65
N HIS A 68 19.81 5.82 -8.24
CA HIS A 68 21.11 5.14 -8.25
C HIS A 68 21.39 4.34 -9.52
N ASN A 69 20.36 3.84 -10.20
CA ASN A 69 20.53 2.81 -11.22
C ASN A 69 20.03 3.23 -12.60
N TYR A 70 19.39 4.40 -12.74
CA TYR A 70 18.86 4.85 -14.00
C TYR A 70 19.31 6.27 -14.32
N THR A 71 19.58 6.50 -15.60
CA THR A 71 19.70 7.83 -16.16
C THR A 71 18.33 8.48 -16.28
N GLN A 72 18.32 9.81 -16.40
CA GLN A 72 17.09 10.56 -16.67
C GLN A 72 16.35 10.02 -17.91
N LYS A 73 17.07 9.65 -18.97
CA LYS A 73 16.48 9.12 -20.20
C LYS A 73 15.78 7.79 -19.95
N GLU A 74 16.42 6.86 -19.26
CA GLU A 74 15.82 5.54 -18.96
C GLU A 74 14.57 5.67 -18.07
N ILE A 75 14.55 6.63 -17.15
CA ILE A 75 13.36 6.91 -16.33
C ILE A 75 12.20 7.39 -17.22
N ILE A 76 12.47 8.35 -18.12
CA ILE A 76 11.46 8.87 -19.06
C ILE A 76 10.94 7.74 -19.94
N ASP A 77 11.84 6.97 -20.55
CA ASP A 77 11.48 5.85 -21.43
C ASP A 77 10.63 4.82 -20.68
N THR A 78 11.00 4.45 -19.45
CA THR A 78 10.20 3.54 -18.60
C THR A 78 8.78 4.04 -18.36
N VAL A 79 8.61 5.33 -18.07
CA VAL A 79 7.28 5.93 -17.83
C VAL A 79 6.47 6.03 -19.12
N CYS A 80 7.10 6.37 -20.24
CA CYS A 80 6.46 6.39 -21.55
C CYS A 80 5.98 4.99 -21.99
N GLU A 81 6.85 3.98 -21.85
CA GLU A 81 6.56 2.59 -22.16
C GLU A 81 5.45 2.00 -21.27
N SER A 82 5.30 2.50 -20.05
CA SER A 82 4.22 2.04 -19.15
C SER A 82 2.82 2.41 -19.65
N GLY A 83 2.70 3.31 -20.64
CA GLY A 83 1.42 3.79 -21.15
C GLY A 83 0.59 4.56 -20.11
N ILE A 84 1.23 5.12 -19.08
CA ILE A 84 0.52 5.91 -18.09
C ILE A 84 0.00 7.19 -18.74
N ARG A 85 -1.20 7.59 -18.35
CA ARG A 85 -1.89 8.79 -18.82
C ARG A 85 -2.28 9.64 -17.63
N GLY A 86 -2.48 10.94 -17.85
CA GLY A 86 -2.97 11.88 -16.85
C GLY A 86 -4.27 11.38 -16.23
N ARG A 87 -4.29 11.30 -14.89
CA ARG A 87 -5.47 10.88 -14.12
C ARG A 87 -6.37 12.04 -13.69
N GLY A 88 -6.07 13.25 -14.16
CA GLY A 88 -6.86 14.47 -13.93
C GLY A 88 -8.09 14.64 -14.85
N GLY A 89 -8.43 13.64 -15.67
CA GLY A 89 -9.62 13.66 -16.54
C GLY A 89 -9.38 14.03 -18.01
N GLY A 90 -8.26 14.68 -18.34
CA GLY A 90 -7.90 15.00 -19.73
C GLY A 90 -7.33 13.83 -20.53
N GLY A 91 -6.92 12.75 -19.85
CA GLY A 91 -6.29 11.58 -20.45
C GLY A 91 -4.84 11.83 -20.83
#